data_AF-A0A9X4ETP0-F1
#
_entry.id   AF-A0A9X4ETP0-F1
#
_cell.length_a   1.000
_cell.length_b   1.000
_cell.length_c   1.000
_cell.angle_alpha   90.00
_cell.angle_beta   90.00
_cell.angle_gamma   90.00
#
_symmetry.space_group_name_H-M   'P 1'
#
loop_
_entity.id
_entity.type
_entity.pdbx_description
1 polymer ?
#
loop_
_entity_poly.entity_id
_entity_poly.type
_entity_poly.pdbx_seq_one_letter_code
_entity_poly.pdbx_strand_id
1 'polypeptide(L)' 'MKEKLRQNWKLFLIASLTLGLAPFRPPHIVGKLKWIAGGNAFSGEHAMQFMDWFDVFLHGTPWILLIVSIFLHVFRKI' A
#
# COMPACT_ATOMS: atom_id res chain seq x y z
N MET A 1 3.99 -15.97 13.27
CA MET A 1 3.89 -14.74 12.44
C MET A 1 2.68 -14.75 11.52
N LYS A 2 2.50 -15.76 10.64
CA LYS A 2 1.37 -15.84 9.68
C LYS A 2 -0.02 -15.76 10.34
N GLU A 3 -0.20 -16.41 11.48
CA GLU A 3 -1.48 -16.36 12.22
C GLU A 3 -1.85 -14.93 12.65
N LYS A 4 -0.88 -14.16 13.16
CA LYS A 4 -1.09 -12.76 13.53
C LYS A 4 -1.52 -11.93 12.31
N LEU A 5 -0.87 -12.11 11.17
CA LEU A 5 -1.25 -11.42 9.93
C LEU A 5 -2.69 -11.78 9.51
N ARG A 6 -3.06 -13.06 9.55
CA ARG A 6 -4.41 -13.53 9.19
C ARG A 6 -5.50 -12.99 10.12
N GLN A 7 -5.25 -12.96 11.43
CA GLN A 7 -6.23 -12.53 12.43
C GLN A 7 -6.44 -11.00 12.45
N ASN A 8 -5.42 -10.21 12.11
CA ASN A 8 -5.46 -8.75 12.15
C ASN A 8 -5.94 -8.10 10.84
N TRP A 9 -6.63 -8.84 9.97
CA TRP A 9 -7.11 -8.31 8.67
C TRP A 9 -7.98 -7.05 8.81
N LYS A 10 -8.78 -6.94 9.89
CA LYS A 10 -9.61 -5.74 10.17
C LYS A 10 -8.75 -4.50 10.42
N LEU A 11 -7.64 -4.65 11.15
CA LEU A 11 -6.69 -3.55 11.39
C LEU A 11 -6.10 -3.07 10.06
N PHE A 12 -5.69 -4.01 9.20
CA PHE A 12 -5.14 -3.67 7.88
C PHE A 12 -6.19 -3.05 6.95
N LEU A 13 -7.45 -3.49 7.05
CA LEU A 13 -8.56 -2.89 6.32
C LEU A 13 -8.77 -1.43 6.75
N ILE A 14 -8.89 -1.17 8.06
CA ILE A 14 -9.06 0.19 8.57
C ILE A 14 -7.86 1.05 8.20
N ALA A 15 -6.63 0.55 8.38
CA ALA A 15 -5.41 1.28 8.00
C ALA A 15 -5.35 1.58 6.49
N SER A 16 -5.80 0.65 5.63
CA SER A 16 -5.87 0.87 4.17
C SER A 16 -6.90 1.94 3.81
N LEU A 17 -8.08 1.86 4.40
CA LEU A 17 -9.18 2.82 4.16
C LEU A 17 -8.97 4.18 4.81
N THR A 18 -7.97 4.32 5.70
CA THR A 18 -7.62 5.60 6.34
C THR A 18 -6.25 6.08 5.86
N LEU A 19 -5.17 5.65 6.49
CA LEU A 19 -3.80 6.02 6.14
C LEU A 19 -3.50 5.69 4.67
N GLY A 20 -3.89 4.51 4.18
CA GLY A 20 -3.61 4.09 2.80
C GLY A 20 -4.30 4.91 1.71
N LEU A 21 -5.43 5.56 2.03
CA LEU A 21 -6.17 6.44 1.11
C LEU A 21 -5.94 7.93 1.37
N ALA A 22 -5.16 8.30 2.38
CA ALA A 22 -4.93 9.70 2.71
C ALA A 22 -4.03 10.41 1.66
N PRO A 23 -4.28 11.70 1.36
CA PRO A 23 -5.54 12.42 1.59
C PRO A 23 -6.63 11.87 0.65
N PHE A 24 -7.88 11.87 1.06
CA PHE A 24 -8.92 11.13 0.31
C PHE A 24 -9.26 11.67 -1.09
N ARG A 25 -8.76 12.87 -1.45
CA ARG A 25 -9.09 13.56 -2.71
C ARG A 25 -7.92 14.45 -3.19
N PRO A 26 -7.05 13.97 -4.10
CA PRO A 26 -6.83 12.58 -4.51
C PRO A 26 -5.89 11.83 -3.54
N PRO A 27 -6.05 10.49 -3.34
CA PRO A 27 -5.11 9.69 -2.55
C PRO A 27 -3.68 9.74 -3.07
N HIS A 28 -2.70 9.92 -2.17
CA HIS A 28 -1.27 9.91 -2.54
C HIS A 28 -0.94 8.65 -3.32
N ILE A 29 -1.38 7.48 -2.83
CA ILE A 29 -1.04 6.18 -3.43
C ILE A 29 -1.46 6.09 -4.91
N VAL A 30 -2.59 6.69 -5.31
CA VAL A 30 -3.08 6.64 -6.70
C VAL A 30 -2.13 7.41 -7.62
N GLY A 31 -1.72 8.62 -7.22
CA GLY A 31 -0.78 9.43 -7.99
C GLY A 31 0.59 8.74 -8.11
N LYS A 32 1.11 8.20 -7.00
CA LYS A 32 2.40 7.53 -7.01
C LYS A 32 2.41 6.26 -7.86
N LEU A 33 1.36 5.43 -7.79
CA LEU A 33 1.25 4.24 -8.64
C LEU A 33 1.22 4.59 -10.13
N LYS A 34 0.51 5.65 -10.52
CA LYS A 34 0.53 6.16 -11.90
C LYS A 34 1.91 6.63 -12.33
N TRP A 35 2.61 7.34 -11.45
CA TRP A 35 3.96 7.84 -11.72
C TRP A 35 4.97 6.69 -11.87
N ILE A 36 4.88 5.64 -11.03
CA ILE A 36 5.68 4.42 -11.17
C ILE A 36 5.36 3.71 -12.50
N ALA A 37 4.07 3.52 -12.82
CA ALA A 37 3.64 2.87 -14.06
C ALA A 37 4.06 3.65 -15.33
N GLY A 38 4.20 4.97 -15.23
CA GLY A 38 4.67 5.84 -16.31
C GLY A 38 6.18 5.81 -16.55
N GLY A 39 6.97 5.08 -15.75
CA GLY A 39 8.42 4.91 -15.94
C GLY A 39 9.31 6.05 -15.45
N ASN A 40 8.76 7.26 -15.32
CA ASN A 40 9.51 8.46 -14.91
C ASN A 40 9.90 8.48 -13.43
N ALA A 41 9.46 7.53 -12.61
CA ALA A 41 9.72 7.53 -11.18
C ALA A 41 11.20 7.26 -10.80
N PHE A 42 11.96 6.57 -11.65
CA PHE A 42 13.25 6.01 -11.27
C PHE A 42 14.47 6.85 -11.67
N SER A 43 14.39 7.60 -12.76
CA SER A 43 15.50 8.39 -13.29
C SER A 43 15.02 9.58 -14.14
N GLY A 44 15.90 10.57 -14.33
CA GLY A 44 15.61 11.79 -15.09
C GLY A 44 15.13 12.96 -14.22
N GLU A 45 14.81 14.08 -14.86
CA GLU A 45 14.42 15.34 -14.19
C GLU A 45 13.12 15.24 -13.37
N HIS A 46 12.31 14.21 -13.64
CA HIS A 46 11.05 13.94 -12.95
C HIS A 46 11.09 12.67 -12.10
N ALA A 47 12.30 12.20 -11.72
CA ALA A 47 12.45 11.09 -10.79
C ALA A 47 11.82 11.42 -9.43
N MET A 48 11.24 10.40 -8.79
CA MET A 48 10.69 10.52 -7.45
C MET A 48 11.79 10.83 -6.43
N GLN A 49 11.52 11.80 -5.57
CA GLN A 49 12.38 12.10 -4.43
C GLN A 49 12.12 11.12 -3.29
N PHE A 50 12.98 11.15 -2.27
CA PHE A 50 12.83 10.29 -1.10
C PHE A 50 11.43 10.38 -0.46
N MET A 51 10.86 11.59 -0.34
CA MET A 51 9.53 11.79 0.21
C MET A 51 8.43 11.12 -0.64
N ASP A 52 8.58 11.12 -1.97
CA ASP A 52 7.63 10.44 -2.86
C ASP A 52 7.67 8.91 -2.67
N TRP A 53 8.87 8.36 -2.48
CA TRP A 53 9.04 6.94 -2.14
C TRP A 53 8.51 6.62 -0.75
N PHE A 54 8.69 7.55 0.20
CA PHE A 54 8.13 7.41 1.53
C PHE A 54 6.60 7.41 1.49
N ASP A 55 5.96 8.24 0.67
CA ASP A 55 4.52 8.20 0.43
C ASP A 55 4.07 6.83 -0.13
N VAL A 56 4.80 6.27 -1.12
CA VAL A 56 4.51 4.93 -1.66
C VAL A 56 4.56 3.89 -0.54
N PHE A 57 5.60 3.93 0.27
CA PHE A 57 5.77 3.01 1.38
C PHE A 57 4.67 3.17 2.43
N LEU A 58 4.46 4.39 2.93
CA LEU A 58 3.55 4.70 4.03
C LEU A 58 2.10 4.39 3.64
N HIS A 59 1.67 4.85 2.46
CA HIS A 59 0.30 4.66 1.99
C HIS A 59 0.09 3.26 1.38
N GLY A 60 1.12 2.64 0.82
CA GLY A 60 1.04 1.31 0.20
C GLY A 60 1.12 0.15 1.20
N THR A 61 1.86 0.30 2.31
CA THR A 61 2.06 -0.78 3.30
C THR A 61 0.75 -1.35 3.85
N PRO A 62 -0.25 -0.56 4.26
CA PRO A 62 -1.53 -1.09 4.73
C PRO A 62 -2.22 -2.01 3.72
N TRP A 63 -2.18 -1.65 2.42
CA TRP A 63 -2.79 -2.43 1.35
C TRP A 63 -2.07 -3.76 1.14
N ILE A 64 -0.73 -3.77 1.15
CA ILE A 64 0.05 -5.01 1.04
C ILE A 64 -0.28 -5.95 2.21
N LEU A 65 -0.33 -5.42 3.43
CA LEU A 65 -0.68 -6.22 4.62
C LEU A 65 -2.11 -6.76 4.54
N LEU A 66 -3.05 -5.97 4.02
CA LEU A 66 -4.44 -6.41 3.80
C LEU A 66 -4.51 -7.53 2.76
N ILE A 67 -3.83 -7.40 1.62
CA ILE A 67 -3.79 -8.42 0.56
C ILE A 67 -3.18 -9.72 1.09
N VAL A 68 -2.04 -9.65 1.78
CA VAL A 68 -1.40 -10.82 2.40
C VAL A 68 -2.34 -11.47 3.41
N SER A 69 -3.03 -10.67 4.23
CA SER A 69 -3.95 -11.18 5.24
C SER A 69 -5.17 -11.88 4.62
N ILE A 70 -5.78 -11.30 3.58
CA ILE A 70 -6.88 -11.91 2.83
C ILE A 70 -6.41 -13.20 2.15
N PHE A 71 -5.24 -13.19 1.51
CA PHE A 71 -4.68 -14.39 0.88
C PHE A 71 -4.50 -15.52 1.90
N LEU A 72 -3.95 -15.23 3.09
CA LEU A 72 -3.85 -16.21 4.18
C LEU A 72 -5.21 -16.66 4.72
N HIS A 73 -6.26 -15.83 4.59
CA HIS A 73 -7.61 -16.19 5.01
C HIS A 73 -8.30 -17.12 4.02
N VAL A 74 -8.09 -16.90 2.72
CA VAL A 74 -8.73 -17.65 1.62
C VAL A 74 -8.01 -18.97 1.35
N PHE A 75 -6.67 -18.98 1.33
CA PHE A 75 -5.90 -20.11 0.82
C PHE A 75 -5.28 -21.00 1.90
N ARG A 76 -5.42 -20.65 3.19
CA ARG A 76 -4.97 -21.54 4.24
C ARG A 76 -5.99 -22.67 4.42
N LYS A 77 -5.64 -23.85 3.89
CA LYS A 77 -6.29 -25.11 4.31
C LYS A 77 -6.20 -25.19 5.84
N ILE A 78 -7.36 -25.44 6.46
CA ILE A 78 -7.53 -25.63 7.91
C ILE A 78 -6.48 -26.62 8.42
#